data_AF-A0A7S4DYE1-F1
#
_entry.id   AF-A0A7S4DYE1-F1
#
_cell.length_a   1.000
_cell.length_b   1.000
_cell.length_c   1.000
_cell.angle_alpha   90.00
_cell.angle_beta   90.00
_cell.angle_gamma   90.00
#
_symmetry.space_group_name_H-M   'P 1'
#
loop_
_entity.id
_entity.type
_entity.pdbx_description
1 polymer ?
#
loop_
_entity_poly.entity_id
_entity_poly.type
_entity_poly.pdbx_seq_one_letter_code
_entity_poly.pdbx_strand_id
1 'polypeptide(L)'
;MMPDRIARQLKIAEKHPNAIVGSGFFRLPRGSTRHYTKWANTLTSEELYLQQYREITIIQPTWFFDRKVYDCVGGYPEEKGLNDMVFFHRHLDHKGAELIRDPKELVMYRYTSTSLSWKSSRREILRCRIRPFERRVLMKWDNFTIWGAGRDGHNFYKELSPELKDRVVAFCDVDPKKIARGFHSAGRVIPVVHYSKVKPPIVICVSMGRTHGALERNIDSLRLKQGKDYWHFS
;
A
#
# COMPACT_ATOMS: atom_id res chain seq x y z
N MET A 1 1.89 -22.20 -14.80
CA MET A 1 3.10 -21.39 -14.58
C MET A 1 3.88 -21.39 -15.89
N MET A 2 4.59 -20.32 -16.23
CA MET A 2 5.44 -20.33 -17.42
C MET A 2 6.68 -21.22 -17.17
N PRO A 3 7.15 -22.00 -18.17
CA PRO A 3 8.25 -22.95 -17.97
C PRO A 3 9.57 -22.31 -17.48
N ASP A 4 9.83 -21.06 -17.86
CA ASP A 4 11.05 -20.33 -17.55
C ASP A 4 11.01 -19.59 -16.20
N ARG A 5 9.92 -19.68 -15.42
CA ARG A 5 9.76 -18.91 -14.18
C ARG A 5 10.93 -19.15 -13.21
N ILE A 6 11.19 -20.41 -12.88
CA ILE A 6 12.16 -20.78 -11.84
C ILE A 6 13.57 -20.33 -12.24
N ALA A 7 13.99 -20.62 -13.48
CA ALA A 7 15.32 -20.23 -13.96
C ALA A 7 15.52 -18.71 -13.93
N ARG A 8 14.51 -17.93 -14.30
CA ARG A 8 14.58 -16.46 -14.30
C ARG A 8 14.65 -15.88 -12.90
N GLN A 9 13.78 -16.34 -11.99
CA GLN A 9 13.76 -15.82 -10.62
C GLN A 9 14.98 -16.28 -9.81
N LEU A 10 15.48 -17.50 -10.05
CA LEU A 10 16.72 -17.99 -9.44
C LEU A 10 17.92 -17.11 -9.81
N LYS A 11 18.09 -16.80 -11.10
CA LYS A 11 19.17 -15.91 -11.57
C LYS A 11 19.17 -14.53 -10.92
N ILE A 12 17.98 -14.02 -10.53
CA ILE A 12 17.85 -12.77 -9.78
C ILE A 12 18.19 -13.00 -8.31
N ALA A 13 17.60 -14.03 -7.68
CA ALA A 13 17.77 -14.33 -6.26
C ALA A 13 19.23 -14.63 -5.89
N GLU A 14 20.00 -15.28 -6.77
CA GLU A 14 21.44 -15.52 -6.57
C GLU A 14 22.25 -14.23 -6.41
N LYS A 15 21.81 -13.14 -7.06
CA LYS A 15 22.45 -11.82 -6.96
C LYS A 15 21.89 -10.96 -5.83
N HIS A 16 20.68 -11.27 -5.39
CA HIS A 16 19.93 -10.51 -4.39
C HIS A 16 19.38 -11.45 -3.33
N PRO A 17 20.26 -11.99 -2.47
CA PRO A 17 19.88 -13.09 -1.59
C PRO A 17 18.92 -12.62 -0.47
N ASN A 18 18.77 -11.31 -0.26
CA ASN A 18 17.81 -10.72 0.67
C ASN A 18 16.51 -10.25 -0.02
N ALA A 19 16.28 -10.59 -1.29
CA ALA A 19 15.11 -10.15 -2.02
C ALA A 19 13.94 -11.13 -1.91
N ILE A 20 12.73 -10.57 -1.81
CA ILE A 20 11.55 -11.24 -2.36
C ILE A 20 11.56 -10.95 -3.86
N VAL A 21 11.82 -12.00 -4.67
CA VAL A 21 11.76 -11.93 -6.12
C VAL A 21 10.38 -12.38 -6.60
N GLY A 22 9.66 -11.51 -7.30
CA GLY A 22 8.41 -11.85 -7.95
C GLY A 22 8.47 -11.77 -9.46
N SER A 23 7.29 -11.79 -10.08
CA SER A 23 7.13 -11.62 -11.52
C SER A 23 5.83 -10.89 -11.83
N GLY A 24 5.65 -10.48 -13.09
CA GLY A 24 4.32 -10.22 -13.60
C GLY A 24 3.43 -11.47 -13.55
N PHE A 25 2.13 -11.28 -13.64
CA PHE A 25 1.16 -12.37 -13.72
C PHE A 25 -0.02 -12.00 -14.61
N PHE A 26 -0.73 -13.01 -15.11
CA PHE A 26 -2.03 -12.81 -15.75
C PHE A 26 -3.11 -13.64 -15.07
N ARG A 27 -4.35 -13.19 -15.19
CA ARG A 27 -5.51 -13.88 -14.63
C ARG A 27 -6.15 -14.83 -15.65
N LEU A 28 -6.69 -15.94 -15.14
CA LEU A 28 -7.68 -16.75 -15.85
C LEU A 28 -8.98 -16.78 -15.04
N PRO A 29 -10.13 -16.38 -15.63
CA PRO A 29 -10.31 -15.84 -16.98
C PRO A 29 -9.53 -14.54 -17.24
N ARG A 30 -9.16 -14.27 -18.51
CA ARG A 30 -8.47 -13.03 -18.86
C ARG A 30 -9.37 -11.83 -18.54
N GLY A 31 -8.77 -10.76 -18.02
CA GLY A 31 -9.48 -9.54 -17.64
C GLY A 31 -10.07 -9.54 -16.23
N SER A 32 -10.05 -10.65 -15.48
CA SER A 32 -10.41 -10.62 -14.06
C SER A 32 -9.51 -9.63 -13.31
N THR A 33 -10.08 -8.78 -12.45
CA THR A 33 -9.35 -7.77 -11.68
C THR A 33 -8.40 -6.91 -12.53
N ARG A 34 -8.84 -6.50 -13.74
CA ARG A 34 -7.99 -5.83 -14.75
C ARG A 34 -7.19 -4.65 -14.22
N HIS A 35 -7.81 -3.77 -13.44
CA HIS A 35 -7.13 -2.59 -12.87
C HIS A 35 -6.00 -2.98 -11.93
N TYR A 36 -6.25 -3.96 -11.05
CA TYR A 36 -5.25 -4.48 -10.13
C TYR A 36 -4.11 -5.19 -10.85
N THR A 37 -4.42 -6.04 -11.83
CA THR A 37 -3.40 -6.74 -12.63
C THR A 37 -2.52 -5.74 -13.38
N LYS A 38 -3.12 -4.73 -14.03
CA LYS A 38 -2.37 -3.66 -14.70
C LYS A 38 -1.48 -2.92 -13.72
N TRP A 39 -2.02 -2.48 -12.59
CA TRP A 39 -1.27 -1.78 -11.54
C TRP A 39 -0.08 -2.62 -11.08
N ALA A 40 -0.33 -3.84 -10.59
CA ALA A 40 0.70 -4.72 -10.03
C ALA A 40 1.77 -5.16 -11.04
N ASN A 41 1.48 -5.18 -12.35
CA ASN A 41 2.46 -5.49 -13.41
C ASN A 41 3.20 -4.25 -13.94
N THR A 42 2.77 -3.02 -13.62
CA THR A 42 3.36 -1.78 -14.18
C THR A 42 4.22 -0.99 -13.21
N LEU A 43 4.16 -1.29 -11.90
CA LEU A 43 5.02 -0.65 -10.89
C LEU A 43 6.50 -0.64 -11.31
N THR A 44 7.17 0.50 -11.19
CA THR A 44 8.63 0.59 -11.29
C THR A 44 9.31 0.00 -10.05
N SER A 45 10.63 -0.19 -10.08
CA SER A 45 11.39 -0.66 -8.92
C SER A 45 11.24 0.26 -7.69
N GLU A 46 11.11 1.57 -7.90
CA GLU A 46 10.89 2.53 -6.83
C GLU A 46 9.45 2.43 -6.29
N GLU A 47 8.47 2.31 -7.18
CA GLU A 47 7.06 2.21 -6.80
C GLU A 47 6.73 0.93 -6.02
N LEU A 48 7.53 -0.15 -6.16
CA LEU A 48 7.41 -1.33 -5.30
C LEU A 48 7.51 -0.97 -3.81
N TYR A 49 8.31 0.03 -3.46
CA TYR A 49 8.48 0.51 -2.08
C TYR A 49 7.52 1.65 -1.75
N LEU A 50 7.33 2.61 -2.67
CA LEU A 50 6.45 3.77 -2.43
C LEU A 50 4.98 3.39 -2.29
N GLN A 51 4.56 2.29 -2.94
CA GLN A 51 3.17 1.84 -2.96
C GLN A 51 2.90 0.64 -2.04
N GLN A 52 3.89 0.22 -1.24
CA GLN A 52 3.81 -0.96 -0.36
C GLN A 52 2.66 -0.90 0.66
N TYR A 53 2.18 0.30 1.01
CA TYR A 53 1.08 0.50 1.96
C TYR A 53 -0.29 0.57 1.29
N ARG A 54 -0.33 0.60 -0.05
CA ARG A 54 -1.58 0.54 -0.81
C ARG A 54 -2.06 -0.90 -0.88
N GLU A 55 -1.17 -1.80 -1.27
CA GLU A 55 -1.41 -3.24 -1.35
C GLU A 55 -0.04 -3.93 -1.49
N ILE A 56 0.01 -5.26 -1.38
CA ILE A 56 1.22 -6.02 -1.71
C ILE A 56 1.65 -5.71 -3.16
N THR A 57 2.87 -5.19 -3.33
CA THR A 57 3.40 -4.71 -4.63
C THR A 57 4.06 -5.81 -5.46
N ILE A 58 4.38 -6.93 -4.84
CA ILE A 58 4.76 -8.18 -5.50
C ILE A 58 3.78 -9.26 -5.04
N ILE A 59 2.89 -9.72 -5.89
CA ILE A 59 1.78 -10.58 -5.44
C ILE A 59 2.22 -12.02 -5.14
N GLN A 60 1.65 -12.65 -4.11
CA GLN A 60 1.62 -14.10 -3.98
C GLN A 60 0.66 -14.69 -5.05
N PRO A 61 1.00 -15.78 -5.78
CA PRO A 61 2.06 -16.75 -5.54
C PRO A 61 3.32 -16.54 -6.40
N THR A 62 3.65 -15.30 -6.80
CA THR A 62 4.83 -15.04 -7.66
C THR A 62 6.16 -15.13 -6.92
N TRP A 63 6.14 -15.14 -5.59
CA TRP A 63 7.35 -15.07 -4.77
C TRP A 63 8.32 -16.23 -4.99
N PHE A 64 9.60 -15.87 -4.99
CA PHE A 64 10.77 -16.71 -5.00
C PHE A 64 11.83 -16.00 -4.17
N PHE A 65 12.42 -16.67 -3.18
CA PHE A 65 13.43 -16.09 -2.31
C PHE A 65 14.27 -17.18 -1.67
N ASP A 66 15.46 -16.80 -1.20
CA ASP A 66 16.34 -17.69 -0.44
C ASP A 66 15.69 -18.11 0.88
N ARG A 67 15.95 -19.34 1.35
CA ARG A 67 15.43 -19.84 2.63
C ARG A 67 15.71 -18.88 3.78
N LYS A 68 16.87 -18.21 3.79
CA LYS A 68 17.22 -17.26 4.84
C LYS A 68 16.22 -16.10 4.96
N VAL A 69 15.56 -15.69 3.87
CA VAL A 69 14.50 -14.66 3.93
C VAL A 69 13.34 -15.15 4.79
N TYR A 70 12.94 -16.41 4.62
CA TYR A 70 11.90 -17.04 5.44
C TYR A 70 12.30 -17.10 6.91
N ASP A 71 13.52 -17.55 7.18
CA ASP A 71 14.05 -17.72 8.54
C ASP A 71 14.20 -16.36 9.24
N CYS A 72 14.68 -15.33 8.54
CA CYS A 72 14.75 -13.96 9.07
C CYS A 72 13.37 -13.41 9.43
N VAL A 73 12.37 -13.63 8.57
CA VAL A 73 10.99 -13.17 8.81
C VAL A 73 10.31 -13.93 9.97
N GLY A 74 10.80 -15.14 10.30
CA GLY A 74 10.18 -16.03 11.29
C GLY A 74 8.96 -16.77 10.73
N GLY A 75 8.90 -16.94 9.40
CA GLY A 75 7.81 -17.65 8.72
C GLY A 75 6.45 -16.95 8.69
N TYR A 76 5.43 -17.70 8.25
CA TYR A 76 4.06 -17.20 8.21
C TYR A 76 3.41 -17.18 9.60
N PRO A 77 2.52 -16.21 9.89
CA PRO A 77 1.68 -16.26 11.08
C PRO A 77 0.86 -17.56 11.12
N GLU A 78 0.74 -18.16 12.31
CA GLU A 78 -0.08 -19.36 12.53
C GLU A 78 -1.59 -19.06 12.45
N GLU A 79 -1.97 -17.82 12.79
CA GLU A 79 -3.36 -17.37 12.69
C GLU A 79 -3.82 -17.30 11.24
N LYS A 80 -5.11 -17.60 11.00
CA LYS A 80 -5.72 -17.44 9.68
C LYS A 80 -5.89 -15.96 9.37
N GLY A 81 -5.48 -15.53 8.18
CA GLY A 81 -5.71 -14.17 7.74
C GLY A 81 -4.87 -13.76 6.54
N LEU A 82 -4.39 -12.52 6.58
CA LEU A 82 -3.61 -11.85 5.54
C LEU A 82 -2.13 -12.22 5.65
N ASN A 83 -1.85 -13.52 5.67
CA ASN A 83 -0.52 -14.05 6.04
C ASN A 83 0.56 -13.60 5.07
N ASP A 84 0.23 -13.45 3.79
CA ASP A 84 1.09 -12.86 2.77
C ASP A 84 1.38 -11.39 3.07
N MET A 85 0.39 -10.56 3.38
CA MET A 85 0.61 -9.14 3.69
C MET A 85 1.46 -8.96 4.95
N VAL A 86 1.22 -9.79 5.97
CA VAL A 86 2.02 -9.78 7.20
C VAL A 86 3.46 -10.19 6.91
N PHE A 87 3.68 -11.29 6.18
CA PHE A 87 5.01 -11.75 5.79
C PHE A 87 5.74 -10.66 4.98
N PHE A 88 5.07 -10.06 4.00
CA PHE A 88 5.61 -9.01 3.15
C PHE A 88 6.09 -7.81 3.96
N HIS A 89 5.30 -7.35 4.92
CA HIS A 89 5.71 -6.22 5.77
C HIS A 89 6.77 -6.58 6.79
N ARG A 90 6.74 -7.79 7.37
CA ARG A 90 7.82 -8.28 8.25
C ARG A 90 9.15 -8.36 7.50
N HIS A 91 9.14 -8.87 6.26
CA HIS A 91 10.31 -8.85 5.38
C HIS A 91 10.92 -7.45 5.29
N LEU A 92 10.08 -6.45 5.00
CA LEU A 92 10.53 -5.06 4.85
C LEU A 92 10.82 -4.34 6.17
N ASP A 93 10.64 -4.99 7.32
CA ASP A 93 11.14 -4.49 8.61
C ASP A 93 12.63 -4.89 8.80
N HIS A 94 13.17 -5.84 8.02
CA HIS A 94 14.58 -6.23 8.09
C HIS A 94 15.50 -5.29 7.31
N LYS A 95 16.67 -5.00 7.89
CA LYS A 95 17.70 -4.19 7.25
C LYS A 95 18.23 -4.91 6.00
N GLY A 96 18.24 -4.20 4.87
CA GLY A 96 18.71 -4.74 3.59
C GLY A 96 17.71 -5.65 2.89
N ALA A 97 16.45 -5.67 3.34
CA ALA A 97 15.36 -6.32 2.61
C ALA A 97 15.14 -5.68 1.25
N GLU A 98 15.04 -6.51 0.21
CA GLU A 98 14.86 -6.06 -1.18
C GLU A 98 13.55 -6.60 -1.77
N LEU A 99 12.98 -5.84 -2.69
CA LEU A 99 11.86 -6.21 -3.55
C LEU A 99 12.31 -6.12 -5.00
N ILE A 100 12.19 -7.22 -5.74
CA ILE A 100 12.55 -7.27 -7.16
C ILE A 100 11.47 -7.98 -7.93
N ARG A 101 11.05 -7.44 -9.07
CA ARG A 101 10.04 -8.06 -9.92
C ARG A 101 10.58 -8.27 -11.32
N ASP A 102 10.58 -9.52 -11.79
CA ASP A 102 10.79 -9.80 -13.20
C ASP A 102 9.62 -9.18 -14.01
N PRO A 103 9.89 -8.37 -15.04
CA PRO A 103 8.82 -7.73 -15.82
C PRO A 103 7.97 -8.72 -16.62
N LYS A 104 8.42 -9.96 -16.85
CA LYS A 104 7.64 -10.96 -17.57
C LYS A 104 6.47 -11.50 -16.75
N GLU A 105 5.37 -11.81 -17.43
CA GLU A 105 4.21 -12.49 -16.85
C GLU A 105 4.46 -14.00 -16.71
N LEU A 106 5.13 -14.41 -15.64
CA LEU A 106 5.59 -15.80 -15.45
C LEU A 106 4.58 -16.69 -14.69
N VAL A 107 3.53 -16.10 -14.13
CA VAL A 107 2.51 -16.82 -13.36
C VAL A 107 1.12 -16.62 -13.96
N MET A 108 0.44 -17.74 -14.23
CA MET A 108 -1.00 -17.77 -14.42
C MET A 108 -1.66 -17.86 -13.05
N TYR A 109 -2.41 -16.84 -12.66
CA TYR A 109 -3.16 -16.82 -11.41
C TYR A 109 -4.65 -17.00 -11.71
N ARG A 110 -5.17 -18.20 -11.43
CA ARG A 110 -6.59 -18.49 -11.52
C ARG A 110 -7.38 -17.61 -10.56
N TYR A 111 -8.33 -16.86 -11.12
CA TYR A 111 -9.30 -16.10 -10.35
C TYR A 111 -10.54 -16.95 -10.12
N THR A 112 -11.00 -17.02 -8.87
CA THR A 112 -12.27 -17.63 -8.52
C THR A 112 -13.07 -16.66 -7.63
N SER A 113 -14.39 -16.62 -7.79
CA SER A 113 -15.27 -15.83 -6.93
C SER A 113 -15.31 -16.32 -5.48
N THR A 114 -14.83 -17.54 -5.22
CA THR A 114 -14.77 -18.17 -3.90
C THR A 114 -13.40 -18.06 -3.21
N SER A 115 -12.46 -17.29 -3.79
CA SER A 115 -11.11 -17.10 -3.23
C SER A 115 -11.14 -16.57 -1.79
N LEU A 116 -10.22 -17.06 -0.94
CA LEU A 116 -10.13 -16.66 0.47
C LEU A 116 -9.94 -15.15 0.68
N SER A 117 -9.40 -14.45 -0.32
CA SER A 117 -9.25 -12.98 -0.31
C SER A 117 -10.58 -12.24 -0.08
N TRP A 118 -11.72 -12.88 -0.30
CA TRP A 118 -13.05 -12.31 -0.03
C TRP A 118 -13.51 -12.45 1.43
N LYS A 119 -12.86 -13.31 2.22
CA LYS A 119 -13.24 -13.57 3.61
C LYS A 119 -12.63 -12.57 4.60
N SER A 120 -11.53 -11.92 4.22
CA SER A 120 -10.92 -10.87 5.04
C SER A 120 -11.75 -9.60 5.00
N SER A 121 -12.07 -9.05 6.17
CA SER A 121 -12.80 -7.78 6.24
C SER A 121 -11.93 -6.63 5.74
N ARG A 122 -12.57 -5.61 5.15
CA ARG A 122 -11.88 -4.36 4.75
C ARG A 122 -11.13 -3.71 5.92
N ARG A 123 -11.63 -3.90 7.14
CA ARG A 123 -11.03 -3.37 8.38
C ARG A 123 -9.74 -4.09 8.74
N GLU A 124 -9.69 -5.42 8.60
CA GLU A 124 -8.47 -6.20 8.82
C GLU A 124 -7.37 -5.83 7.81
N ILE A 125 -7.72 -5.71 6.53
CA ILE A 125 -6.79 -5.27 5.48
C ILE A 125 -6.27 -3.85 5.77
N LEU A 126 -7.15 -2.96 6.19
CA LEU A 126 -6.77 -1.60 6.58
C LEU A 126 -5.77 -1.61 7.76
N ARG A 127 -6.06 -2.36 8.83
CA ARG A 127 -5.17 -2.49 10.00
C ARG A 127 -3.82 -3.06 9.62
N CYS A 128 -3.79 -4.11 8.80
CA CYS A 128 -2.57 -4.78 8.38
C CYS A 128 -1.62 -3.83 7.63
N ARG A 129 -2.17 -2.89 6.83
CA ARG A 129 -1.39 -1.86 6.13
C ARG A 129 -1.02 -0.66 7.02
N ILE A 130 -1.90 -0.26 7.94
CA ILE A 130 -1.64 0.87 8.85
C ILE A 130 -0.50 0.55 9.80
N ARG A 131 -0.48 -0.62 10.44
CA ARG A 131 0.54 -0.95 11.46
C ARG A 131 2.00 -0.76 10.97
N PRO A 132 2.42 -1.31 9.83
CA PRO A 132 3.76 -1.07 9.31
C PRO A 132 3.95 0.36 8.79
N PHE A 133 2.89 1.05 8.38
CA PHE A 133 2.95 2.45 7.98
C PHE A 133 3.19 3.38 9.17
N GLU A 134 2.53 3.13 10.31
CA GLU A 134 2.77 3.81 11.58
C GLU A 134 4.24 3.68 11.97
N ARG A 135 4.74 2.43 12.10
CA ARG A 135 6.11 2.15 12.56
C ARG A 135 7.20 2.77 11.68
N ARG A 136 7.06 2.71 10.35
CA ARG A 136 8.14 3.05 9.42
C ARG A 136 8.04 4.47 8.85
N VAL A 137 6.86 5.08 8.88
CA VAL A 137 6.61 6.42 8.31
C VAL A 137 6.05 7.37 9.37
N LEU A 138 4.84 7.14 9.87
CA LEU A 138 4.12 8.18 10.64
C LEU A 138 4.77 8.50 11.99
N MET A 139 5.38 7.52 12.66
CA MET A 139 6.05 7.74 13.94
C MET A 139 7.23 8.71 13.84
N LYS A 140 7.77 8.92 12.63
CA LYS A 140 8.87 9.86 12.35
C LYS A 140 8.38 11.30 12.10
N TRP A 141 7.07 11.52 12.06
CA TRP A 141 6.48 12.84 11.80
C TRP A 141 5.87 13.39 13.09
N ASP A 142 6.15 14.66 13.39
CA ASP A 142 5.54 15.35 14.54
C ASP A 142 4.04 15.57 14.33
N ASN A 143 3.65 15.84 13.09
CA ASN A 143 2.27 16.01 12.67
C ASN A 143 2.11 15.74 11.17
N PHE A 144 0.87 15.50 10.72
CA PHE A 144 0.56 15.31 9.31
C PHE A 144 -0.90 15.65 8.96
N THR A 145 -1.16 15.81 7.66
CA THR A 145 -2.50 16.03 7.12
C THR A 145 -3.02 14.79 6.40
N ILE A 146 -4.30 14.45 6.57
CA ILE A 146 -4.96 13.38 5.79
C ILE A 146 -5.68 14.01 4.59
N TRP A 147 -5.22 13.70 3.37
CA TRP A 147 -5.94 14.10 2.15
C TRP A 147 -7.06 13.10 1.87
N GLY A 148 -8.30 13.57 1.99
CA GLY A 148 -9.53 12.83 1.75
C GLY A 148 -10.42 12.80 2.98
N ALA A 149 -11.30 13.77 3.15
CA ALA A 149 -12.29 13.83 4.24
C ALA A 149 -13.54 12.98 3.93
N GLY A 150 -13.29 11.78 3.38
CA GLY A 150 -14.31 10.80 2.99
C GLY A 150 -14.23 9.53 3.82
N ARG A 151 -14.96 8.49 3.38
CA ARG A 151 -15.02 7.18 4.05
C ARG A 151 -13.62 6.62 4.35
N ASP A 152 -12.74 6.62 3.35
CA ASP A 152 -11.43 5.96 3.46
C ASP A 152 -10.49 6.72 4.40
N GLY A 153 -10.42 8.06 4.31
CA GLY A 153 -9.64 8.87 5.24
C GLY A 153 -10.18 8.84 6.68
N HIS A 154 -11.51 8.81 6.85
CA HIS A 154 -12.10 8.66 8.19
C HIS A 154 -11.80 7.28 8.79
N ASN A 155 -11.86 6.22 7.97
CA ASN A 155 -11.51 4.87 8.43
C ASN A 155 -10.01 4.77 8.76
N PHE A 156 -9.14 5.37 7.94
CA PHE A 156 -7.72 5.47 8.22
C PHE A 156 -7.48 6.13 9.59
N TYR A 157 -8.03 7.32 9.82
CA TYR A 157 -7.93 8.02 11.10
C TYR A 157 -8.40 7.18 12.28
N LYS A 158 -9.55 6.49 12.15
CA LYS A 158 -10.11 5.67 13.23
C LYS A 158 -9.21 4.52 13.65
N GLU A 159 -8.45 3.95 12.72
CA GLU A 159 -7.56 2.80 12.95
C GLU A 159 -6.13 3.18 13.37
N LEU A 160 -5.79 4.47 13.32
CA LEU A 160 -4.56 4.98 13.93
C LEU A 160 -4.54 4.71 15.44
N SER A 161 -3.32 4.50 15.95
CA SER A 161 -2.99 4.53 17.37
C SER A 161 -3.41 5.88 17.99
N PRO A 162 -3.76 5.90 19.30
CA PRO A 162 -4.16 7.14 19.98
C PRO A 162 -3.15 8.28 19.80
N GLU A 163 -1.86 7.99 19.99
CA GLU A 163 -0.79 8.96 19.80
C GLU A 163 -0.77 9.58 18.39
N LEU A 164 -0.90 8.76 17.34
CA LEU A 164 -0.89 9.26 15.97
C LEU A 164 -2.18 9.98 15.57
N LYS A 165 -3.31 9.71 16.24
CA LYS A 165 -4.53 10.53 16.06
C LYS A 165 -4.27 11.96 16.48
N ASP A 166 -3.58 12.17 17.60
CA ASP A 166 -3.26 13.51 18.11
C ASP A 166 -2.39 14.32 17.14
N ARG A 167 -1.50 13.63 16.41
CA ARG A 167 -0.64 14.21 15.38
C ARG A 167 -1.36 14.61 14.07
N VAL A 168 -2.64 14.27 13.87
CA VAL A 168 -3.40 14.70 12.70
C VAL A 168 -3.88 16.15 12.86
N VAL A 169 -3.24 17.08 12.16
CA VAL A 169 -3.55 18.53 12.29
C VAL A 169 -4.68 19.00 11.40
N ALA A 170 -4.92 18.29 10.30
CA ALA A 170 -5.99 18.62 9.36
C ALA A 170 -6.40 17.40 8.54
N PHE A 171 -7.60 17.51 7.95
CA PHE A 171 -7.91 16.85 6.70
C PHE A 171 -7.84 17.86 5.56
N CYS A 172 -7.70 17.40 4.32
CA CYS A 172 -7.99 18.25 3.16
C CYS A 172 -8.89 17.58 2.13
N ASP A 173 -9.71 18.37 1.45
CA ASP A 173 -10.66 17.93 0.43
C ASP A 173 -10.93 19.06 -0.59
N VAL A 174 -11.69 18.76 -1.64
CA VAL A 174 -12.16 19.74 -2.63
C VAL A 174 -13.62 20.13 -2.40
N ASP A 175 -14.38 19.29 -1.69
CA ASP A 175 -15.81 19.50 -1.44
C ASP A 175 -16.04 20.64 -0.43
N PRO A 176 -16.67 21.76 -0.83
CA PRO A 176 -16.94 22.89 0.05
C PRO A 176 -17.77 22.52 1.29
N LYS A 177 -18.67 21.53 1.18
CA LYS A 177 -19.49 21.08 2.30
C LYS A 177 -18.65 20.39 3.37
N LYS A 178 -17.65 19.60 2.97
CA LYS A 178 -16.72 18.96 3.91
C LYS A 178 -15.81 19.98 4.56
N ILE A 179 -15.32 20.95 3.78
CA ILE A 179 -14.48 22.06 4.26
C ILE A 179 -15.23 22.85 5.35
N ALA A 180 -16.47 23.25 5.07
CA ALA A 180 -17.29 24.00 6.02
C ALA A 180 -17.63 23.20 7.29
N ARG A 181 -17.87 21.88 7.15
CA ARG A 181 -18.26 21.02 8.28
C ARG A 181 -17.09 20.66 9.22
N GLY A 182 -15.89 20.52 8.68
CA GLY A 182 -14.77 19.91 9.38
C GLY A 182 -14.97 18.40 9.62
N PHE A 183 -14.02 17.80 10.33
CA PHE A 183 -14.07 16.41 10.76
C PHE A 183 -14.20 16.33 12.29
N HIS A 184 -15.17 15.56 12.76
CA HIS A 184 -15.47 15.44 14.19
C HIS A 184 -15.18 14.02 14.65
N SER A 185 -14.38 13.86 15.70
CA SER A 185 -14.08 12.56 16.28
C SER A 185 -13.79 12.66 17.78
N ALA A 186 -14.54 11.91 18.60
CA ALA A 186 -14.31 11.79 20.04
C ALA A 186 -14.12 13.14 20.77
N GLY A 187 -14.99 14.12 20.48
CA GLY A 187 -14.92 15.47 21.08
C GLY A 187 -13.87 16.40 20.48
N ARG A 188 -13.05 15.94 19.53
CA ARG A 188 -12.10 16.76 18.79
C ARG A 188 -12.66 17.17 17.44
N VAL A 189 -12.52 18.45 17.11
CA VAL A 189 -12.80 19.00 15.78
C VAL A 189 -11.47 19.21 15.05
N ILE A 190 -11.28 18.50 13.96
CA ILE A 190 -10.12 18.61 13.07
C ILE A 190 -10.55 19.41 11.84
N PRO A 191 -9.84 20.50 11.47
CA PRO A 191 -10.22 21.30 10.32
C PRO A 191 -10.10 20.49 9.02
N VAL A 192 -11.04 20.71 8.09
CA VAL A 192 -10.92 20.25 6.71
C VAL A 192 -10.58 21.46 5.86
N VAL A 193 -9.38 21.52 5.30
CA VAL A 193 -8.94 22.63 4.46
C VAL A 193 -9.10 22.30 2.98
N HIS A 194 -9.18 23.33 2.14
CA HIS A 194 -9.06 23.13 0.69
C HIS A 194 -7.68 22.56 0.35
N TYR A 195 -7.60 21.64 -0.61
CA TYR A 195 -6.34 20.97 -0.96
C TYR A 195 -5.20 21.94 -1.27
N SER A 196 -5.48 23.08 -1.87
CA SER A 196 -4.46 24.09 -2.22
C SER A 196 -3.77 24.72 -1.00
N LYS A 197 -4.30 24.51 0.21
CA LYS A 197 -3.75 25.01 1.47
C LYS A 197 -3.09 23.90 2.31
N VAL A 198 -3.01 22.68 1.79
CA VAL A 198 -2.43 21.54 2.51
C VAL A 198 -0.93 21.76 2.74
N LYS A 199 -0.42 21.29 3.88
CA LYS A 199 1.01 21.32 4.20
C LYS A 199 1.53 19.90 4.40
N PRO A 200 2.68 19.54 3.79
CA PRO A 200 3.41 18.31 4.09
C PRO A 200 3.79 18.19 5.58
N PRO A 201 3.91 16.96 6.11
CA PRO A 201 3.73 15.70 5.41
C PRO A 201 2.25 15.28 5.28
N ILE A 202 1.93 14.55 4.19
CA ILE A 202 0.54 14.21 3.83
C ILE A 202 0.35 12.71 3.66
N VAL A 203 -0.76 12.18 4.19
CA VAL A 203 -1.26 10.84 3.85
C VAL A 203 -2.45 10.98 2.91
N ILE A 204 -2.34 10.45 1.69
CA ILE A 204 -3.42 10.49 0.71
C ILE A 204 -4.29 9.24 0.83
N CYS A 205 -5.53 9.45 1.23
CA CYS A 205 -6.58 8.43 1.39
C CYS A 205 -7.69 8.56 0.33
N VAL A 206 -7.35 9.06 -0.85
CA VAL A 206 -8.23 9.15 -2.02
C VAL A 206 -7.82 8.08 -3.02
N SER A 207 -8.75 7.25 -3.52
CA SER A 207 -8.40 6.17 -4.47
C SER A 207 -7.82 6.71 -5.79
N MET A 208 -6.73 6.12 -6.27
CA MET A 208 -6.17 6.42 -7.59
C MET A 208 -7.14 6.11 -8.73
N GLY A 209 -7.06 6.91 -9.81
CA GLY A 209 -7.79 6.66 -11.06
C GLY A 209 -9.31 6.79 -10.98
N ARG A 210 -9.87 7.17 -9.82
CA ARG A 210 -11.32 7.42 -9.64
C ARG A 210 -11.73 8.87 -9.85
N THR A 211 -10.77 9.76 -9.99
CA THR A 211 -10.99 11.21 -10.11
C THR A 211 -10.67 11.73 -11.51
N HIS A 212 -10.54 10.86 -12.52
CA HIS A 212 -10.17 11.21 -13.89
C HIS A 212 -8.91 12.12 -13.96
N GLY A 213 -7.90 11.79 -13.14
CA GLY A 213 -6.64 12.53 -13.07
C GLY A 213 -6.69 13.79 -12.20
N ALA A 214 -7.81 14.14 -11.59
CA ALA A 214 -7.92 15.39 -10.83
C ALA A 214 -7.08 15.37 -9.54
N LEU A 215 -6.96 14.22 -8.88
CA LEU A 215 -6.09 14.08 -7.72
C LEU A 215 -4.63 14.29 -8.13
N GLU A 216 -4.22 13.62 -9.19
CA GLU A 216 -2.86 13.66 -9.74
C GLU A 216 -2.48 15.10 -10.14
N ARG A 217 -3.36 15.81 -10.87
CA ARG A 217 -3.16 17.23 -11.20
C ARG A 217 -3.05 18.14 -9.97
N ASN A 218 -3.79 17.84 -8.90
CA ASN A 218 -3.73 18.60 -7.66
C ASN A 218 -2.43 18.33 -6.88
N ILE A 219 -1.90 17.11 -6.93
CA ILE A 219 -0.58 16.77 -6.37
C ILE A 219 0.51 17.50 -7.15
N ASP A 220 0.43 17.46 -8.48
CA ASP A 220 1.39 18.10 -9.39
C ASP A 220 1.40 19.63 -9.22
N SER A 221 0.23 20.26 -9.07
CA SER A 221 0.13 21.72 -8.87
C SER A 221 0.78 22.19 -7.57
N LEU A 222 0.82 21.31 -6.56
CA LEU A 222 1.51 21.53 -5.29
C LEU A 222 2.99 21.10 -5.32
N ARG A 223 3.45 20.51 -6.42
CA ARG A 223 4.83 20.01 -6.61
C ARG A 223 5.27 19.02 -5.53
N LEU A 224 4.33 18.22 -5.03
CA LEU A 224 4.60 17.25 -3.97
C LEU A 224 5.29 16.02 -4.53
N LYS A 225 6.26 15.48 -3.78
CA LYS A 225 6.98 14.25 -4.15
C LYS A 225 6.57 13.09 -3.23
N GLN A 226 6.19 11.95 -3.83
CA GLN A 226 5.86 10.75 -3.06
C GLN A 226 7.08 10.24 -2.30
N GLY A 227 6.88 9.69 -1.10
CA GLY A 227 7.95 9.21 -0.23
C GLY A 227 8.65 10.30 0.56
N LYS A 228 8.54 11.57 0.13
CA LYS A 228 9.09 12.75 0.82
C LYS A 228 7.99 13.61 1.43
N ASP A 229 7.15 14.20 0.58
CA ASP A 229 6.11 15.16 1.00
C ASP A 229 4.78 14.47 1.28
N TYR A 230 4.51 13.35 0.59
CA TYR A 230 3.31 12.56 0.81
C TYR A 230 3.52 11.06 0.66
N TRP A 231 2.60 10.29 1.23
CA TRP A 231 2.45 8.87 1.00
C TRP A 231 1.03 8.56 0.55
N HIS A 232 0.88 7.80 -0.53
CA HIS A 232 -0.43 7.36 -1.01
C HIS A 232 -0.80 6.03 -0.36
N PHE A 233 -1.90 6.01 0.40
CA PHE A 233 -2.35 4.86 1.17
C PHE A 233 -3.56 4.13 0.53
N SER A 234 -4.37 4.81 -0.29
CA SER A 234 -5.60 4.28 -0.91
C SER A 234 -5.49 3.84 -2.37
#